data_AF-D2ARV6-F1
#
_entry.id   AF-D2ARV6-F1
#
_cell.length_a   1.000
_cell.length_b   1.000
_cell.length_c   1.000
_cell.angle_alpha   90.00
_cell.angle_beta   90.00
_cell.angle_gamma   90.00
#
_symmetry.space_group_name_H-M   'P 1'
#
loop_
_entity.id
_entity.type
_entity.pdbx_description
1 polymer ?
#
loop_
_entity_poly.entity_id
_entity_poly.type
_entity_poly.pdbx_seq_one_letter_code
_entity_poly.pdbx_strand_id
1 'polypeptide(L)'
;MPAQSTSPSTAPPATPAGFLRSAAEAAAELSWTGQGWLAAGEPLGDRPDATEVTRLRELRALTVRWPSAEVPAGAITGLAAAGVPLHAAASPAWVEPGLARLLAAWTPEEGGGGPRSVTDLRREEHSVRLRRHGLRSRDAAATPAVSVVMSSMRPHLLGSALAQIARQRRVETEVLLALHGVPAGHEAVRRAVRDCGLPVTVIEADAETPFGEVLNLAASRAGGEYVAKWDDDDWYGPEHLADLLLARSYAGADIVGTAAEFFYLEPLNATIRRTDYTSEVWSDHVAGGTILLDRARYAELGGFPALPRGVDAGFLKAAHAAGARIYRTHGLGYVLRRSVSAEHTWRLSLAHFLRVATNQWRGFRPSLILEER
;
A
#
# COMPACT_ATOMS: atom_id res chain seq x y z
N MET A 1 40.75 1.86 21.48
CA MET A 1 40.39 2.36 20.14
C MET A 1 38.91 2.63 20.15
N PRO A 2 38.44 3.88 19.95
CA PRO A 2 37.01 4.16 19.98
C PRO A 2 36.37 3.65 18.69
N ALA A 3 35.23 2.99 18.84
CA ALA A 3 34.41 2.46 17.76
C ALA A 3 34.02 3.60 16.80
N GLN A 4 34.31 3.41 15.52
CA GLN A 4 33.87 4.32 14.48
C GLN A 4 32.35 4.22 14.38
N SER A 5 31.68 5.29 14.81
CA SER A 5 30.29 5.58 14.46
C SER A 5 30.19 5.64 12.94
N THR A 6 29.64 4.60 12.32
CA THR A 6 29.28 4.62 10.90
C THR A 6 28.17 5.64 10.72
N SER A 7 28.51 6.78 10.10
CA SER A 7 27.55 7.78 9.65
C SER A 7 26.45 7.11 8.79
N PRO A 8 25.17 7.44 8.98
CA PRO A 8 24.12 6.94 8.10
C PRO A 8 24.41 7.40 6.67
N SER A 9 24.38 6.45 5.73
CA SER A 9 24.51 6.69 4.29
C SER A 9 23.54 7.79 3.85
N THR A 10 24.07 8.90 3.34
CA THR A 10 23.34 10.11 2.92
C THR A 10 22.64 9.98 1.56
N ALA A 11 22.72 8.83 0.89
CA ALA A 11 21.97 8.58 -0.32
C ALA A 11 20.47 8.37 0.02
N PRO A 12 19.54 9.10 -0.63
CA PRO A 12 18.11 8.88 -0.41
C PRO A 12 17.78 7.40 -0.70
N PRO A 13 16.85 6.80 0.07
CA PRO A 13 16.46 5.42 -0.16
C PRO A 13 15.98 5.24 -1.61
N ALA A 14 16.31 4.10 -2.21
CA ALA A 14 15.84 3.78 -3.55
C ALA A 14 14.31 3.80 -3.55
N THR A 15 13.72 4.76 -4.29
CA THR A 15 12.27 4.93 -4.30
C THR A 15 11.64 3.98 -5.33
N PRO A 16 10.41 3.48 -5.08
CA PRO A 16 9.72 2.61 -6.03
C PRO A 16 9.27 3.31 -7.31
N ALA A 17 9.47 4.64 -7.40
CA ALA A 17 9.24 5.44 -8.61
C ALA A 17 10.10 4.97 -9.81
N GLY A 18 11.08 4.09 -9.56
CA GLY A 18 11.96 3.48 -10.55
C GLY A 18 11.33 2.41 -11.47
N PHE A 19 10.02 2.17 -11.43
CA PHE A 19 9.39 1.08 -12.18
C PHE A 19 8.17 1.53 -13.00
N LEU A 20 8.17 1.26 -14.31
CA LEU A 20 7.03 1.56 -15.20
C LEU A 20 5.97 0.46 -15.14
N ARG A 21 4.69 0.83 -15.02
CA ARG A 21 3.54 -0.08 -15.08
C ARG A 21 3.57 -1.00 -16.31
N SER A 22 3.78 -0.43 -17.49
CA SER A 22 4.02 -1.18 -18.73
C SER A 22 5.49 -1.06 -19.11
N ALA A 23 6.15 -2.20 -19.31
CA ALA A 23 7.52 -2.26 -19.79
C ALA A 23 7.56 -1.78 -21.26
N ALA A 24 8.59 -1.02 -21.61
CA ALA A 24 8.87 -0.64 -23.00
C ALA A 24 9.92 -1.55 -23.65
N GLU A 25 10.73 -2.22 -22.83
CA GLU A 25 11.82 -3.10 -23.26
C GLU A 25 11.62 -4.54 -22.75
N ALA A 26 12.33 -5.47 -23.38
CA ALA A 26 12.32 -6.89 -23.02
C ALA A 26 13.00 -7.13 -21.65
N ALA A 27 13.01 -8.39 -21.20
CA ALA A 27 13.81 -8.76 -20.03
C ALA A 27 15.30 -8.75 -20.40
N ALA A 28 16.15 -8.35 -19.46
CA ALA A 28 17.60 -8.40 -19.61
C ALA A 28 18.22 -9.29 -18.52
N GLU A 29 19.54 -9.46 -18.57
CA GLU A 29 20.27 -10.29 -17.62
C GLU A 29 20.86 -9.44 -16.47
N LEU A 30 20.88 -10.02 -15.26
CA LEU A 30 21.70 -9.59 -14.13
C LEU A 30 22.68 -10.70 -13.77
N SER A 31 23.98 -10.50 -14.01
CA SER A 31 25.00 -11.55 -13.85
C SER A 31 26.25 -11.06 -13.11
N TRP A 32 26.97 -12.00 -12.50
CA TRP A 32 28.20 -11.74 -11.75
C TRP A 32 29.44 -11.97 -12.63
N THR A 33 30.36 -11.01 -12.66
CA THR A 33 31.58 -11.06 -13.50
C THR A 33 32.80 -11.66 -12.81
N GLY A 34 32.69 -11.98 -11.52
CA GLY A 34 33.84 -12.28 -10.66
C GLY A 34 34.25 -11.11 -9.78
N GLN A 35 33.98 -9.87 -10.21
CA GLN A 35 34.33 -8.65 -9.48
C GLN A 35 33.14 -7.77 -9.10
N GLY A 36 32.00 -7.93 -9.78
CA GLY A 36 30.80 -7.14 -9.53
C GLY A 36 29.60 -7.62 -10.34
N TRP A 37 28.46 -6.98 -10.13
CA TRP A 37 27.23 -7.24 -10.88
C TRP A 37 27.19 -6.43 -12.18
N LEU A 38 26.73 -7.06 -13.27
CA LEU A 38 26.33 -6.41 -14.51
C LEU A 38 24.82 -6.51 -14.66
N ALA A 39 24.13 -5.38 -14.84
CA ALA A 39 22.71 -5.33 -15.19
C ALA A 39 22.57 -4.85 -16.64
N ALA A 40 21.92 -5.65 -17.49
CA ALA A 40 21.77 -5.36 -18.92
C ALA A 40 23.10 -5.05 -19.63
N GLY A 41 24.19 -5.70 -19.20
CA GLY A 41 25.54 -5.54 -19.78
C GLY A 41 26.36 -4.36 -19.21
N GLU A 42 25.80 -3.56 -18.31
CA GLU A 42 26.49 -2.43 -17.69
C GLU A 42 26.78 -2.67 -16.19
N PRO A 43 27.90 -2.12 -15.64
CA PRO A 43 28.21 -2.20 -14.22
C PRO A 43 27.07 -1.72 -13.33
N LEU A 44 26.86 -2.43 -12.21
CA LEU A 44 25.90 -2.10 -11.18
C LEU A 44 26.61 -2.06 -9.81
N GLY A 45 26.42 -0.98 -9.08
CA GLY A 45 26.91 -0.85 -7.71
C GLY A 45 26.25 -1.84 -6.74
N ASP A 46 26.94 -2.16 -5.64
CA ASP A 46 26.42 -3.02 -4.57
C ASP A 46 25.15 -2.45 -3.91
N ARG A 47 24.94 -1.14 -4.03
CA ARG A 47 23.72 -0.43 -3.61
C ARG A 47 23.29 0.48 -4.76
N PRO A 48 22.42 -0.02 -5.66
CA PRO A 48 21.97 0.73 -6.83
C PRO A 48 21.43 2.10 -6.46
N ASP A 49 21.94 3.12 -7.14
CA ASP A 49 21.48 4.50 -6.98
C ASP A 49 20.26 4.82 -7.87
N ALA A 50 19.74 6.05 -7.78
CA ALA A 50 18.58 6.47 -8.54
C ALA A 50 18.82 6.46 -10.06
N THR A 51 20.04 6.73 -10.52
CA THR A 51 20.41 6.73 -11.94
C THR A 51 20.44 5.30 -12.47
N GLU A 52 21.07 4.40 -11.72
CA GLU A 52 21.15 2.98 -12.06
C GLU A 52 19.78 2.30 -12.04
N VAL A 53 18.89 2.67 -11.14
CA VAL A 53 17.50 2.20 -11.14
C VAL A 53 16.74 2.79 -12.33
N THR A 54 16.90 4.08 -12.63
CA THR A 54 16.18 4.76 -13.71
C THR A 54 16.45 4.14 -15.08
N ARG A 55 17.70 3.79 -15.39
CA ARG A 55 18.02 3.13 -16.68
C ARG A 55 17.39 1.73 -16.81
N LEU A 56 17.09 1.05 -15.70
CA LEU A 56 16.55 -0.31 -15.69
C LEU A 56 15.01 -0.34 -15.70
N ARG A 57 14.35 0.83 -15.55
CA ARG A 57 12.88 0.93 -15.38
C ARG A 57 12.07 0.44 -16.57
N GLU A 58 12.65 0.55 -17.77
CA GLU A 58 11.96 0.27 -19.04
C GLU A 58 11.94 -1.23 -19.33
N LEU A 59 12.85 -1.97 -18.69
CA LEU A 59 12.96 -3.42 -18.80
C LEU A 59 11.74 -4.12 -18.22
N ARG A 60 11.40 -5.24 -18.86
CA ARG A 60 10.39 -6.17 -18.36
C ARG A 60 10.78 -6.72 -16.99
N ALA A 61 12.03 -7.10 -16.85
CA ALA A 61 12.62 -7.67 -15.66
C ALA A 61 14.14 -7.79 -15.85
N LEU A 62 14.84 -8.07 -14.75
CA LEU A 62 16.18 -8.63 -14.79
C LEU A 62 16.13 -10.11 -14.39
N THR A 63 16.64 -10.98 -15.25
CA THR A 63 16.85 -12.40 -14.96
C THR A 63 18.19 -12.58 -14.28
N VAL A 64 18.17 -12.99 -13.01
CA VAL A 64 19.37 -13.16 -12.19
C VAL A 64 20.07 -14.48 -12.57
N ARG A 65 21.32 -14.37 -13.01
CA ARG A 65 22.25 -15.49 -13.19
C ARG A 65 23.17 -15.57 -11.99
N TRP A 66 22.82 -16.48 -11.08
CA TRP A 66 23.62 -16.72 -9.89
C TRP A 66 24.92 -17.46 -10.22
N PRO A 67 26.08 -17.04 -9.68
CA PRO A 67 27.28 -17.87 -9.66
C PRO A 67 27.10 -19.06 -8.69
N SER A 68 27.93 -20.09 -8.86
CA SER A 68 27.93 -21.25 -7.96
C SER A 68 28.42 -20.90 -6.55
N ALA A 69 29.44 -20.04 -6.46
CA ALA A 69 29.96 -19.52 -5.20
C ALA A 69 29.07 -18.40 -4.64
N GLU A 70 29.09 -18.23 -3.32
CA GLU A 70 28.40 -17.13 -2.64
C GLU A 70 29.02 -15.77 -3.03
N VAL A 71 28.17 -14.79 -3.33
CA VAL A 71 28.55 -13.43 -3.70
C VAL A 71 27.65 -12.40 -3.01
N PRO A 72 28.07 -11.13 -2.89
CA PRO A 72 27.24 -10.09 -2.29
C PRO A 72 25.89 -9.95 -2.99
N ALA A 73 24.79 -10.07 -2.24
CA ALA A 73 23.43 -9.94 -2.76
C ALA A 73 22.83 -8.52 -2.60
N GLY A 74 23.62 -7.56 -2.11
CA GLY A 74 23.16 -6.19 -1.81
C GLY A 74 22.52 -5.49 -3.01
N ALA A 75 23.05 -5.72 -4.22
CA ALA A 75 22.51 -5.16 -5.45
C ALA A 75 21.11 -5.70 -5.78
N ILE A 76 20.89 -7.00 -5.57
CA ILE A 76 19.59 -7.68 -5.77
C ILE A 76 18.57 -7.12 -4.79
N THR A 77 18.93 -7.04 -3.52
CA THR A 77 18.08 -6.45 -2.48
C THR A 77 17.76 -4.98 -2.76
N GLY A 78 18.75 -4.21 -3.25
CA GLY A 78 18.58 -2.81 -3.62
C GLY A 78 17.63 -2.61 -4.82
N LEU A 79 17.79 -3.40 -5.87
CA LEU A 79 16.88 -3.41 -7.03
C LEU A 79 15.46 -3.83 -6.64
N ALA A 80 15.33 -4.87 -5.81
CA ALA A 80 14.04 -5.30 -5.28
C ALA A 80 13.37 -4.17 -4.49
N ALA A 81 14.09 -3.53 -3.56
CA ALA A 81 13.61 -2.38 -2.80
C ALA A 81 13.20 -1.19 -3.68
N ALA A 82 13.85 -1.02 -4.82
CA ALA A 82 13.54 -0.01 -5.83
C ALA A 82 12.33 -0.36 -6.72
N GLY A 83 11.74 -1.56 -6.55
CA GLY A 83 10.61 -2.03 -7.35
C GLY A 83 10.99 -2.57 -8.74
N VAL A 84 12.28 -2.79 -9.02
CA VAL A 84 12.70 -3.43 -10.27
C VAL A 84 12.32 -4.92 -10.22
N PRO A 85 11.56 -5.48 -11.19
CA PRO A 85 11.20 -6.89 -11.17
C PRO A 85 12.43 -7.73 -11.44
N LEU A 86 12.65 -8.69 -10.55
CA LEU A 86 13.74 -9.65 -10.64
C LEU A 86 13.16 -11.05 -10.79
N HIS A 87 13.80 -11.87 -11.59
CA HIS A 87 13.40 -13.26 -11.79
C HIS A 87 14.61 -14.18 -11.69
N ALA A 88 14.44 -15.35 -11.07
CA ALA A 88 15.37 -16.46 -11.19
C ALA A 88 14.59 -17.77 -11.11
N ALA A 89 14.70 -18.62 -12.13
CA ALA A 89 14.03 -19.93 -12.13
C ALA A 89 14.55 -20.84 -11.00
N ALA A 90 15.82 -20.69 -10.64
CA ALA A 90 16.44 -21.36 -9.50
C ALA A 90 17.49 -20.45 -8.85
N SER A 91 17.63 -20.57 -7.54
CA SER A 91 18.66 -19.89 -6.76
C SER A 91 19.51 -20.92 -6.01
N PRO A 92 20.83 -20.69 -5.88
CA PRO A 92 21.70 -21.52 -5.04
C PRO A 92 21.25 -21.56 -3.58
N ALA A 93 21.68 -22.59 -2.85
CA ALA A 93 21.30 -22.80 -1.44
C ALA A 93 21.78 -21.69 -0.49
N TRP A 94 22.79 -20.90 -0.88
CA TRP A 94 23.29 -19.77 -0.10
C TRP A 94 22.39 -18.53 -0.20
N VAL A 95 21.49 -18.46 -1.19
CA VAL A 95 20.53 -17.35 -1.29
C VAL A 95 19.45 -17.52 -0.24
N GLU A 96 19.08 -16.42 0.43
CA GLU A 96 18.04 -16.42 1.45
C GLU A 96 16.73 -17.06 0.91
N PRO A 97 16.14 -18.06 1.61
CA PRO A 97 15.03 -18.85 1.07
C PRO A 97 13.77 -18.03 0.70
N GLY A 98 13.46 -16.97 1.43
CA GLY A 98 12.38 -16.04 1.12
C GLY A 98 12.58 -15.34 -0.22
N LEU A 99 13.76 -14.75 -0.43
CA LEU A 99 14.15 -14.12 -1.69
C LEU A 99 14.15 -15.12 -2.85
N ALA A 100 14.73 -16.31 -2.66
CA ALA A 100 14.76 -17.37 -3.66
C ALA A 100 13.34 -17.76 -4.11
N ARG A 101 12.42 -17.97 -3.17
CA ARG A 101 11.01 -18.27 -3.48
C ARG A 101 10.33 -17.13 -4.23
N LEU A 102 10.56 -15.88 -3.83
CA LEU A 102 9.99 -14.73 -4.51
C LEU A 102 10.48 -14.64 -5.96
N LEU A 103 11.79 -14.73 -6.20
CA LEU A 103 12.40 -14.68 -7.54
C LEU A 103 11.84 -15.76 -8.48
N ALA A 104 11.51 -16.94 -7.96
CA ALA A 104 10.95 -18.05 -8.71
C ALA A 104 9.41 -18.00 -8.86
N ALA A 105 8.71 -17.16 -8.10
CA ALA A 105 7.24 -17.12 -8.06
C ALA A 105 6.59 -16.49 -9.30
N TRP A 106 7.38 -15.85 -10.16
CA TRP A 106 6.93 -15.22 -11.38
C TRP A 106 8.00 -15.35 -12.46
N THR A 107 7.58 -15.61 -13.69
CA THR A 107 8.45 -15.66 -14.87
C THR A 107 8.09 -14.50 -15.81
N PRO A 108 9.08 -13.75 -16.32
CA PRO A 108 8.83 -12.71 -17.30
C PRO A 108 8.21 -13.31 -18.58
N GLU A 109 6.97 -12.94 -18.85
CA GLU A 109 6.30 -13.24 -20.11
C GLU A 109 6.43 -12.05 -21.07
N GLU A 110 6.62 -12.32 -22.36
CA GLU A 110 6.38 -11.31 -23.39
C GLU A 110 4.90 -10.88 -23.36
N GLY A 111 4.61 -9.61 -23.62
CA GLY A 111 3.23 -9.14 -23.61
C GLY A 111 3.05 -7.83 -24.34
N GLY A 112 1.81 -7.52 -24.66
CA GLY A 112 1.43 -6.45 -25.59
C GLY A 112 1.66 -5.00 -25.13
N GLY A 113 2.49 -4.78 -24.10
CA GLY A 113 2.95 -3.46 -23.65
C GLY A 113 1.84 -2.43 -23.47
N GLY A 114 0.99 -2.58 -22.46
CA GLY A 114 -0.11 -1.64 -22.26
C GLY A 114 -0.91 -1.83 -20.99
N PRO A 115 -1.63 -0.79 -20.54
CA PRO A 115 -2.26 -0.77 -19.21
C PRO A 115 -3.38 -1.82 -19.05
N ARG A 116 -3.95 -2.34 -20.14
CA ARG A 116 -4.94 -3.43 -20.14
C ARG A 116 -4.33 -4.82 -20.01
N SER A 117 -3.02 -4.95 -20.09
CA SER A 117 -2.30 -6.22 -20.03
C SER A 117 -2.42 -6.84 -18.63
N VAL A 118 -2.97 -8.05 -18.55
CA VAL A 118 -2.96 -8.83 -17.30
C VAL A 118 -1.54 -9.25 -16.95
N THR A 119 -0.67 -9.48 -17.95
CA THR A 119 0.75 -9.76 -17.73
C THR A 119 1.48 -8.58 -17.07
N ASP A 120 1.14 -7.34 -17.44
CA ASP A 120 1.72 -6.15 -16.80
C ASP A 120 1.22 -6.02 -15.35
N LEU A 121 -0.06 -6.31 -15.08
CA LEU A 121 -0.58 -6.40 -13.72
C LEU A 121 0.16 -7.46 -12.88
N ARG A 122 0.39 -8.66 -13.43
CA ARG A 122 1.14 -9.73 -12.71
C ARG A 122 2.58 -9.30 -12.41
N ARG A 123 3.21 -8.56 -13.32
CA ARG A 123 4.53 -7.97 -13.13
C ARG A 123 4.53 -6.90 -12.02
N GLU A 124 3.51 -6.04 -11.97
CA GLU A 124 3.34 -5.06 -10.88
C GLU A 124 3.15 -5.74 -9.51
N GLU A 125 2.30 -6.76 -9.43
CA GLU A 125 2.08 -7.54 -8.21
C GLU A 125 3.38 -8.22 -7.74
N HIS A 126 4.14 -8.82 -8.66
CA HIS A 126 5.45 -9.41 -8.36
C HIS A 126 6.46 -8.37 -7.85
N SER A 127 6.54 -7.22 -8.52
CA SER A 127 7.39 -6.10 -8.08
C SER A 127 7.07 -5.67 -6.65
N VAL A 128 5.79 -5.52 -6.28
CA VAL A 128 5.38 -5.15 -4.91
C VAL A 128 5.84 -6.20 -3.88
N ARG A 129 5.74 -7.50 -4.19
CA ARG A 129 6.20 -8.57 -3.29
C ARG A 129 7.71 -8.53 -3.07
N LEU A 130 8.49 -8.39 -4.15
CA LEU A 130 9.95 -8.23 -4.07
C LEU A 130 10.34 -6.98 -3.30
N ARG A 131 9.63 -5.87 -3.54
CA ARG A 131 9.86 -4.59 -2.87
C ARG A 131 9.62 -4.68 -1.37
N ARG A 132 8.52 -5.29 -0.94
CA ARG A 132 8.27 -5.58 0.49
C ARG A 132 9.45 -6.31 1.11
N HIS A 133 9.97 -7.34 0.43
CA HIS A 133 11.14 -8.08 0.90
C HIS A 133 12.39 -7.19 0.99
N GLY A 134 12.74 -6.50 -0.10
CA GLY A 134 13.95 -5.68 -0.19
C GLY A 134 13.98 -4.51 0.79
N LEU A 135 12.86 -3.83 1.01
CA LEU A 135 12.77 -2.75 2.00
C LEU A 135 12.87 -3.27 3.43
N ARG A 136 12.24 -4.41 3.74
CA ARG A 136 12.26 -5.00 5.10
C ARG A 136 13.62 -5.57 5.49
N SER A 137 14.40 -6.06 4.53
CA SER A 137 15.78 -6.49 4.81
C SER A 137 16.71 -5.33 5.19
N ARG A 138 16.28 -4.07 4.98
CA ARG A 138 17.08 -2.87 5.28
C ARG A 138 16.72 -2.24 6.61
N ASP A 139 15.47 -2.37 7.07
CA ASP A 139 14.99 -1.82 8.33
C ASP A 139 14.73 -2.93 9.36
N ALA A 140 15.59 -3.01 10.38
CA ALA A 140 15.42 -3.86 11.56
C ALA A 140 14.67 -3.14 12.69
N ALA A 141 13.64 -2.37 12.36
CA ALA A 141 12.92 -1.54 13.34
C ALA A 141 11.89 -2.35 14.16
N ALA A 142 11.55 -1.81 15.34
CA ALA A 142 10.44 -2.28 16.15
C ALA A 142 9.13 -2.29 15.34
N THR A 143 8.20 -3.18 15.69
CA THR A 143 6.89 -3.26 15.04
C THR A 143 6.10 -1.97 15.32
N PRO A 144 5.76 -1.18 14.29
CA PRO A 144 5.12 0.12 14.47
C PRO A 144 3.69 -0.03 15.00
N ALA A 145 3.30 0.83 15.93
CA ALA A 145 1.97 0.85 16.52
C ALA A 145 1.03 1.80 15.75
N VAL A 146 -0.10 1.28 15.28
CA VAL A 146 -1.08 2.00 14.47
C VAL A 146 -2.44 1.99 15.17
N SER A 147 -3.00 3.19 15.37
CA SER A 147 -4.38 3.37 15.78
C SER A 147 -5.28 3.47 14.55
N VAL A 148 -6.12 2.45 14.33
CA VAL A 148 -7.07 2.43 13.23
C VAL A 148 -8.34 3.15 13.63
N VAL A 149 -8.63 4.27 12.99
CA VAL A 149 -9.83 5.09 13.19
C VAL A 149 -10.87 4.68 12.17
N MET A 150 -11.97 4.10 12.64
CA MET A 150 -13.08 3.65 11.82
C MET A 150 -14.38 4.23 12.37
N SER A 151 -15.20 4.80 11.50
CA SER A 151 -16.55 5.26 11.84
C SER A 151 -17.58 4.40 11.10
N SER A 152 -18.68 4.07 11.76
CA SER A 152 -19.74 3.27 11.15
C SER A 152 -21.12 3.64 11.70
N MET A 153 -22.09 3.75 10.79
CA MET A 153 -23.53 3.72 11.09
C MET A 153 -24.15 2.37 10.68
N ARG A 154 -23.33 1.37 10.35
CA ARG A 154 -23.71 0.12 9.65
C ARG A 154 -23.26 -1.10 10.47
N PRO A 155 -23.96 -1.47 11.56
CA PRO A 155 -23.54 -2.54 12.46
C PRO A 155 -23.27 -3.88 11.78
N HIS A 156 -23.96 -4.17 10.68
CA HIS A 156 -23.82 -5.41 9.92
C HIS A 156 -22.49 -5.53 9.16
N LEU A 157 -21.76 -4.43 8.93
CA LEU A 157 -20.45 -4.43 8.27
C LEU A 157 -19.27 -4.60 9.24
N LEU A 158 -19.47 -4.28 10.52
CA LEU A 158 -18.41 -4.24 11.53
C LEU A 158 -17.64 -5.55 11.65
N GLY A 159 -18.33 -6.71 11.60
CA GLY A 159 -17.67 -8.00 11.70
C GLY A 159 -16.64 -8.23 10.58
N SER A 160 -16.99 -7.87 9.34
CA SER A 160 -16.08 -7.98 8.20
C SER A 160 -14.93 -6.96 8.30
N ALA A 161 -15.23 -5.71 8.63
CA ALA A 161 -14.22 -4.67 8.75
C ALA A 161 -13.19 -4.99 9.85
N LEU A 162 -13.65 -5.35 11.05
CA LEU A 162 -12.78 -5.71 12.17
C LEU A 162 -11.95 -6.96 11.89
N ALA A 163 -12.50 -7.95 11.18
CA ALA A 163 -11.72 -9.12 10.76
C ALA A 163 -10.59 -8.76 9.77
N GLN A 164 -10.80 -7.77 8.89
CA GLN A 164 -9.75 -7.28 7.99
C GLN A 164 -8.66 -6.47 8.71
N ILE A 165 -9.03 -5.76 9.77
CA ILE A 165 -8.07 -5.05 10.64
C ILE A 165 -7.27 -6.04 11.49
N ALA A 166 -7.95 -7.05 12.09
CA ALA A 166 -7.32 -8.07 12.94
C ALA A 166 -6.27 -8.93 12.22
N ARG A 167 -6.38 -9.06 10.89
CA ARG A 167 -5.40 -9.81 10.07
C ARG A 167 -4.25 -8.96 9.54
N GLN A 168 -4.15 -7.68 9.91
CA GLN A 168 -3.02 -6.85 9.52
C GLN A 168 -1.72 -7.42 10.10
N ARG A 169 -0.65 -7.42 9.30
CA ARG A 169 0.64 -8.01 9.64
C ARG A 169 1.70 -6.93 9.70
N ARG A 170 2.76 -7.17 10.47
CA ARG A 170 3.93 -6.28 10.60
C ARG A 170 3.63 -4.94 11.28
N VAL A 171 2.50 -4.84 11.97
CA VAL A 171 2.08 -3.67 12.74
C VAL A 171 1.42 -4.15 14.03
N GLU A 172 1.58 -3.40 15.10
CA GLU A 172 0.75 -3.54 16.31
C GLU A 172 -0.48 -2.65 16.11
N THR A 173 -1.68 -3.19 16.33
CA THR A 173 -2.92 -2.49 15.96
C THR A 173 -3.89 -2.39 17.12
N GLU A 174 -4.44 -1.19 17.31
CA GLU A 174 -5.66 -0.96 18.09
C GLU A 174 -6.75 -0.38 17.19
N VAL A 175 -8.02 -0.58 17.55
CA VAL A 175 -9.16 -0.05 16.82
C VAL A 175 -9.92 0.99 17.63
N LEU A 176 -10.15 2.14 17.03
CA LEU A 176 -10.95 3.23 17.56
C LEU A 176 -12.23 3.31 16.73
N LEU A 177 -13.27 2.62 17.21
CA LEU A 177 -14.54 2.46 16.52
C LEU A 177 -15.52 3.54 16.99
N ALA A 178 -15.77 4.54 16.15
CA ALA A 178 -16.85 5.49 16.35
C ALA A 178 -18.16 4.99 15.73
N LEU A 179 -19.18 4.80 16.56
CA LEU A 179 -20.53 4.44 16.14
C LEU A 179 -21.34 5.71 15.94
N HIS A 180 -21.73 5.97 14.69
CA HIS A 180 -22.43 7.19 14.31
C HIS A 180 -23.94 6.96 14.31
N GLY A 181 -24.64 7.48 15.33
CA GLY A 181 -26.09 7.28 15.50
C GLY A 181 -26.48 5.84 15.88
N VAL A 182 -25.52 5.02 16.32
CA VAL A 182 -25.73 3.62 16.69
C VAL A 182 -25.26 3.40 18.13
N PRO A 183 -26.06 2.78 19.01
CA PRO A 183 -25.63 2.47 20.37
C PRO A 183 -24.63 1.30 20.39
N ALA A 184 -23.62 1.37 21.25
CA ALA A 184 -22.68 0.29 21.56
C ALA A 184 -23.39 -0.96 22.10
N GLY A 185 -24.57 -0.78 22.71
CA GLY A 185 -25.47 -1.85 23.11
C GLY A 185 -26.13 -2.62 21.96
N HIS A 186 -25.95 -2.22 20.70
CA HIS A 186 -26.47 -2.96 19.56
C HIS A 186 -25.83 -4.36 19.48
N GLU A 187 -26.63 -5.41 19.28
CA GLU A 187 -26.14 -6.80 19.35
C GLU A 187 -25.01 -7.08 18.35
N ALA A 188 -25.18 -6.65 17.09
CA ALA A 188 -24.15 -6.81 16.07
C ALA A 188 -22.83 -6.08 16.40
N VAL A 189 -22.90 -4.94 17.09
CA VAL A 189 -21.71 -4.21 17.57
C VAL A 189 -21.00 -5.04 18.63
N ARG A 190 -21.71 -5.43 19.71
CA ARG A 190 -21.12 -6.23 20.79
C ARG A 190 -20.50 -7.52 20.28
N ARG A 191 -21.16 -8.17 19.32
CA ARG A 191 -20.64 -9.37 18.65
C ARG A 191 -19.35 -9.08 17.90
N ALA A 192 -19.35 -8.07 17.02
CA ALA A 192 -18.19 -7.73 16.21
C ALA A 192 -16.97 -7.33 17.07
N VAL A 193 -17.19 -6.54 18.12
CA VAL A 193 -16.14 -6.11 19.07
C VAL A 193 -15.56 -7.31 19.82
N ARG A 194 -16.40 -8.19 20.36
CA ARG A 194 -15.95 -9.39 21.08
C ARG A 194 -15.16 -10.35 20.18
N ASP A 195 -15.59 -10.50 18.93
CA ASP A 195 -15.00 -11.46 18.00
C ASP A 195 -13.73 -10.90 17.29
N CYS A 196 -13.38 -9.61 17.48
CA CYS A 196 -12.29 -8.92 16.78
C CYS A 196 -10.88 -9.44 17.12
N GLY A 197 -10.63 -9.79 18.39
CA GLY A 197 -9.31 -10.25 18.85
C GLY A 197 -8.23 -9.17 18.99
N LEU A 198 -8.54 -7.90 18.69
CA LEU A 198 -7.69 -6.73 18.95
C LEU A 198 -8.25 -5.88 20.10
N PRO A 199 -7.45 -4.96 20.69
CA PRO A 199 -7.98 -3.88 21.52
C PRO A 199 -8.92 -3.00 20.70
N VAL A 200 -10.19 -2.90 21.12
CA VAL A 200 -11.20 -2.04 20.49
C VAL A 200 -11.76 -1.06 21.50
N THR A 201 -11.57 0.23 21.24
CA THR A 201 -12.26 1.32 21.96
C THR A 201 -13.48 1.72 21.16
N VAL A 202 -14.66 1.64 21.77
CA VAL A 202 -15.94 2.06 21.17
C VAL A 202 -16.29 3.46 21.65
N ILE A 203 -16.63 4.34 20.72
CA ILE A 203 -17.09 5.70 20.97
C ILE A 203 -18.47 5.84 20.32
N GLU A 204 -19.46 6.33 21.06
CA GLU A 204 -20.77 6.68 20.50
C GLU A 204 -20.77 8.17 20.10
N ALA A 205 -21.34 8.48 18.95
CA ALA A 205 -21.60 9.83 18.49
C ALA A 205 -23.06 9.96 18.04
N ASP A 206 -23.67 11.13 18.26
CA ASP A 206 -25.04 11.39 17.84
C ASP A 206 -25.16 11.37 16.31
N ALA A 207 -26.33 11.01 15.79
CA ALA A 207 -26.58 10.93 14.34
C ALA A 207 -26.43 12.28 13.62
N GLU A 208 -26.53 13.40 14.36
CA GLU A 208 -26.39 14.76 13.84
C GLU A 208 -24.93 15.28 13.92
N THR A 209 -24.03 14.53 14.56
CA THR A 209 -22.62 14.94 14.67
C THR A 209 -21.97 14.96 13.28
N PRO A 210 -21.31 16.05 12.87
CA PRO A 210 -20.61 16.11 11.59
C PRO A 210 -19.61 14.96 11.45
N PHE A 211 -19.58 14.30 10.30
CA PHE A 211 -18.78 13.07 10.10
C PHE A 211 -17.29 13.25 10.44
N GLY A 212 -16.70 14.41 10.10
CA GLY A 212 -15.32 14.69 10.49
C GLY A 212 -15.11 14.77 11.99
N GLU A 213 -16.07 15.31 12.75
CA GLU A 213 -16.01 15.31 14.21
C GLU A 213 -16.12 13.90 14.79
N VAL A 214 -16.94 13.03 14.19
CA VAL A 214 -17.02 11.60 14.59
C VAL A 214 -15.67 10.90 14.44
N LEU A 215 -14.96 11.14 13.33
CA LEU A 215 -13.60 10.61 13.13
C LEU A 215 -12.62 11.20 14.16
N ASN A 216 -12.69 12.50 14.44
CA ASN A 216 -11.83 13.15 15.42
C ASN A 216 -12.07 12.65 16.85
N LEU A 217 -13.34 12.37 17.23
CA LEU A 217 -13.69 11.80 18.53
C LEU A 217 -12.99 10.46 18.74
N ALA A 218 -13.01 9.58 17.73
CA ALA A 218 -12.24 8.34 17.76
C ALA A 218 -10.72 8.62 17.81
N ALA A 219 -10.20 9.41 16.87
CA ALA A 219 -8.76 9.69 16.77
C ALA A 219 -8.16 10.32 18.05
N SER A 220 -8.96 11.05 18.84
CA SER A 220 -8.54 11.61 20.13
C SER A 220 -8.12 10.55 21.17
N ARG A 221 -8.50 9.29 20.96
CA ARG A 221 -8.20 8.14 21.82
C ARG A 221 -6.97 7.34 21.35
N ALA A 222 -6.30 7.78 20.28
CA ALA A 222 -5.16 7.07 19.71
C ALA A 222 -3.95 7.02 20.64
N GLY A 223 -3.49 5.81 20.94
CA GLY A 223 -2.24 5.53 21.65
C GLY A 223 -1.06 5.15 20.74
N GLY A 224 -1.34 4.74 19.51
CA GLY A 224 -0.34 4.38 18.51
C GLY A 224 0.52 5.56 18.04
N GLU A 225 1.65 5.26 17.39
CA GLU A 225 2.50 6.28 16.77
C GLU A 225 1.84 6.88 15.52
N TYR A 226 1.08 6.05 14.81
CA TYR A 226 0.41 6.39 13.56
C TYR A 226 -1.11 6.34 13.72
N VAL A 227 -1.80 7.21 12.97
CA VAL A 227 -3.25 7.18 12.80
C VAL A 227 -3.55 6.73 11.37
N ALA A 228 -4.41 5.72 11.23
CA ALA A 228 -4.87 5.24 9.92
C ALA A 228 -6.40 5.32 9.85
N LYS A 229 -6.94 6.01 8.85
CA LYS A 229 -8.38 5.98 8.56
C LYS A 229 -8.76 4.65 7.90
N TRP A 230 -9.94 4.13 8.24
CA TRP A 230 -10.47 2.89 7.68
C TRP A 230 -11.96 3.02 7.38
N ASP A 231 -12.39 2.62 6.18
CA ASP A 231 -13.80 2.58 5.78
C ASP A 231 -14.35 1.16 6.01
N ASP A 232 -15.53 1.04 6.62
CA ASP A 232 -16.12 -0.24 7.06
C ASP A 232 -16.70 -1.09 5.90
N ASP A 233 -16.78 -0.54 4.69
CA ASP A 233 -17.36 -1.20 3.51
C ASP A 233 -16.38 -1.57 2.40
N ASP A 234 -15.09 -1.26 2.56
CA ASP A 234 -14.03 -1.57 1.59
C ASP A 234 -13.25 -2.86 1.91
N TRP A 235 -12.40 -3.29 0.98
CA TRP A 235 -11.48 -4.41 1.18
C TRP A 235 -10.02 -3.97 1.24
N TYR A 236 -9.31 -4.54 2.21
CA TYR A 236 -7.93 -4.23 2.53
C TYR A 236 -7.09 -5.51 2.64
N GLY A 237 -5.92 -5.51 2.00
CA GLY A 237 -4.97 -6.61 2.05
C GLY A 237 -4.34 -6.73 3.45
N PRO A 238 -3.79 -7.90 3.81
CA PRO A 238 -3.24 -8.17 5.14
C PRO A 238 -1.97 -7.37 5.48
N GLU A 239 -1.37 -6.69 4.50
CA GLU A 239 -0.19 -5.84 4.71
C GLU A 239 -0.47 -4.39 4.30
N HIS A 240 -1.74 -3.97 4.23
CA HIS A 240 -2.13 -2.62 3.83
C HIS A 240 -1.46 -1.54 4.69
N LEU A 241 -1.55 -1.65 6.02
CA LEU A 241 -0.94 -0.68 6.93
C LEU A 241 0.60 -0.70 6.81
N ALA A 242 1.20 -1.88 6.64
CA ALA A 242 2.64 -2.02 6.47
C ALA A 242 3.13 -1.41 5.15
N ASP A 243 2.37 -1.52 4.06
CA ASP A 243 2.70 -0.88 2.78
C ASP A 243 2.65 0.64 2.89
N LEU A 244 1.64 1.19 3.59
CA LEU A 244 1.56 2.63 3.85
C LEU A 244 2.77 3.12 4.68
N LEU A 245 3.17 2.37 5.72
CA LEU A 245 4.32 2.73 6.54
C LEU A 245 5.65 2.64 5.76
N LEU A 246 5.80 1.64 4.90
CA LEU A 246 6.92 1.58 3.95
C LEU A 246 6.93 2.83 3.06
N ALA A 247 5.78 3.20 2.49
CA ALA A 247 5.64 4.40 1.67
C ALA A 247 6.00 5.67 2.39
N ARG A 248 5.58 5.80 3.65
CA ARG A 248 5.93 6.92 4.50
C ARG A 248 7.45 7.00 4.70
N SER A 249 8.08 5.88 5.03
CA SER A 249 9.53 5.78 5.28
C SER A 249 10.35 6.17 4.05
N TYR A 250 10.13 5.52 2.90
CA TYR A 250 10.96 5.80 1.72
C TYR A 250 10.66 7.16 1.06
N ALA A 251 9.44 7.69 1.20
CA ALA A 251 9.10 8.99 0.64
C ALA A 251 9.45 10.15 1.58
N GLY A 252 9.52 9.91 2.89
CA GLY A 252 9.57 10.98 3.90
C GLY A 252 8.32 11.86 3.84
N ALA A 253 7.15 11.26 3.62
CA ALA A 253 5.89 11.97 3.46
C ALA A 253 5.20 12.23 4.81
N ASP A 254 4.49 13.35 4.94
CA ASP A 254 3.65 13.64 6.10
C ASP A 254 2.40 12.78 6.11
N ILE A 255 1.83 12.55 4.93
CA ILE A 255 0.59 11.78 4.72
C ILE A 255 0.83 10.81 3.59
N VAL A 256 0.37 9.58 3.77
CA VAL A 256 0.37 8.55 2.74
C VAL A 256 -1.01 7.96 2.54
N GLY A 257 -1.23 7.42 1.35
CA GLY A 257 -2.42 6.64 1.02
C GLY A 257 -2.24 5.96 -0.32
N THR A 258 -3.24 5.20 -0.76
CA THR A 258 -3.16 4.44 -2.01
C THR A 258 -3.91 5.14 -3.14
N ALA A 259 -3.60 4.74 -4.37
CA ALA A 259 -4.52 4.94 -5.48
C ALA A 259 -5.80 4.12 -5.27
N ALA A 260 -6.96 4.69 -5.62
CA ALA A 260 -8.20 3.94 -5.80
C ALA A 260 -8.12 3.24 -7.17
N GLU A 261 -7.38 2.14 -7.24
CA GLU A 261 -7.06 1.45 -8.48
C GLU A 261 -8.11 0.39 -8.83
N PHE A 262 -8.53 -0.40 -7.84
CA PHE A 262 -9.56 -1.42 -7.99
C PHE A 262 -10.88 -0.96 -7.37
N PHE A 263 -11.98 -1.22 -8.07
CA PHE A 263 -13.34 -0.99 -7.57
C PHE A 263 -14.17 -2.25 -7.75
N TYR A 264 -14.95 -2.60 -6.73
CA TYR A 264 -16.02 -3.56 -6.86
C TYR A 264 -17.35 -2.81 -7.04
N LEU A 265 -17.92 -2.91 -8.25
CA LEU A 265 -19.22 -2.36 -8.61
C LEU A 265 -20.28 -3.40 -8.25
N GLU A 266 -20.72 -3.38 -7.00
CA GLU A 266 -21.69 -4.35 -6.45
C GLU A 266 -22.96 -4.51 -7.30
N PRO A 267 -23.59 -3.43 -7.82
CA PRO A 267 -24.84 -3.56 -8.58
C PRO A 267 -24.65 -4.28 -9.91
N LEU A 268 -23.41 -4.30 -10.43
CA LEU A 268 -23.05 -4.98 -11.67
C LEU A 268 -22.39 -6.34 -11.41
N ASN A 269 -22.15 -6.68 -10.14
CA ASN A 269 -21.33 -7.83 -9.74
C ASN A 269 -20.04 -7.89 -10.57
N ALA A 270 -19.29 -6.79 -10.61
CA ALA A 270 -18.11 -6.64 -11.45
C ALA A 270 -16.99 -5.92 -10.71
N THR A 271 -15.76 -6.39 -10.91
CA THR A 271 -14.55 -5.68 -10.48
C THR A 271 -13.96 -4.95 -11.67
N ILE A 272 -13.59 -3.69 -11.47
CA ILE A 272 -12.86 -2.93 -12.46
C ILE A 272 -11.51 -2.51 -11.91
N ARG A 273 -10.55 -2.34 -12.82
CA ARG A 273 -9.28 -1.68 -12.55
C ARG A 273 -9.17 -0.45 -13.44
N ARG A 274 -8.74 0.66 -12.87
CA ARG A 274 -8.41 1.88 -13.62
C ARG A 274 -6.93 2.21 -13.42
N THR A 275 -6.28 2.72 -14.47
CA THR A 275 -4.84 3.01 -14.46
C THR A 275 -4.55 4.50 -14.74
N ASP A 276 -5.58 5.33 -14.71
CA ASP A 276 -5.55 6.79 -14.81
C ASP A 276 -4.99 7.46 -13.54
N TYR A 277 -5.01 6.76 -12.40
CA TYR A 277 -4.24 7.16 -11.21
C TYR A 277 -2.82 6.60 -11.27
N THR A 278 -1.84 7.50 -11.29
CA THR A 278 -0.42 7.14 -11.12
C THR A 278 -0.15 6.80 -9.65
N SER A 279 0.54 5.69 -9.41
CA SER A 279 1.08 5.31 -8.10
C SER A 279 2.54 5.73 -7.97
N GLU A 280 3.05 5.71 -6.75
CA GLU A 280 4.43 6.05 -6.42
C GLU A 280 4.78 7.51 -6.76
N VAL A 281 3.84 8.42 -6.48
CA VAL A 281 3.95 9.85 -6.81
C VAL A 281 3.60 10.74 -5.62
N TRP A 282 4.24 11.91 -5.59
CA TRP A 282 3.72 13.04 -4.81
C TRP A 282 2.37 13.48 -5.39
N SER A 283 1.38 13.65 -4.53
CA SER A 283 0.02 13.99 -4.94
C SER A 283 -0.59 14.95 -3.93
N ASP A 284 -1.73 15.53 -4.26
CA ASP A 284 -2.66 16.22 -3.36
C ASP A 284 -3.85 15.33 -2.96
N HIS A 285 -3.92 14.10 -3.49
CA HIS A 285 -5.07 13.22 -3.35
C HIS A 285 -4.70 11.74 -3.23
N VAL A 286 -5.33 11.06 -2.26
CA VAL A 286 -5.30 9.61 -2.04
C VAL A 286 -6.71 9.09 -1.78
N ALA A 287 -6.91 7.77 -1.87
CA ALA A 287 -8.19 7.16 -1.50
C ALA A 287 -8.49 7.40 -0.01
N GLY A 288 -9.69 7.92 0.29
CA GLY A 288 -10.05 8.41 1.61
C GLY A 288 -9.92 7.38 2.73
N GLY A 289 -10.37 6.15 2.50
CA GLY A 289 -10.22 5.02 3.44
C GLY A 289 -8.80 4.51 3.62
N THR A 290 -7.78 5.16 3.07
CA THR A 290 -6.38 4.69 3.09
C THR A 290 -5.40 5.72 3.65
N ILE A 291 -5.91 6.81 4.23
CA ILE A 291 -5.08 7.88 4.79
C ILE A 291 -4.34 7.36 6.03
N LEU A 292 -3.01 7.47 6.03
CA LEU A 292 -2.15 7.22 7.19
C LEU A 292 -1.16 8.37 7.37
N LEU A 293 -0.91 8.74 8.62
CA LEU A 293 0.06 9.76 9.02
C LEU A 293 0.48 9.58 10.48
N ASP A 294 1.55 10.27 10.89
CA ASP A 294 1.94 10.34 12.30
C ASP A 294 0.83 10.95 13.16
N ARG A 295 0.59 10.39 14.33
CA ARG A 295 -0.39 10.92 15.29
C ARG A 295 -0.08 12.37 15.67
N ALA A 296 1.20 12.70 15.87
CA ALA A 296 1.63 14.07 16.15
C ALA A 296 1.28 15.02 14.99
N ARG A 297 1.56 14.60 13.76
CA ARG A 297 1.25 15.38 12.56
C ARG A 297 -0.25 15.56 12.36
N TYR A 298 -1.04 14.52 12.63
CA TYR A 298 -2.50 14.61 12.63
C TYR A 298 -3.03 15.68 13.60
N ALA A 299 -2.48 15.74 14.82
CA ALA A 299 -2.84 16.74 15.82
C ALA A 299 -2.45 18.17 15.39
N GLU A 300 -1.26 18.34 14.82
CA GLU A 300 -0.80 19.64 14.27
C GLU A 300 -1.69 20.17 13.15
N LEU A 301 -2.21 19.27 12.32
CA LEU A 301 -3.09 19.62 11.20
C LEU A 301 -4.54 19.91 11.63
N GLY A 302 -4.87 19.74 12.91
CA GLY A 302 -6.21 20.01 13.45
C GLY A 302 -7.26 18.93 13.15
N GLY A 303 -6.85 17.75 12.67
CA GLY A 303 -7.73 16.63 12.37
C GLY A 303 -8.66 16.85 11.17
N PHE A 304 -9.69 16.00 11.04
CA PHE A 304 -10.66 16.07 9.96
C PHE A 304 -11.58 17.29 10.12
N PRO A 305 -11.89 18.04 9.05
CA PRO A 305 -12.77 19.20 9.16
C PRO A 305 -14.20 18.77 9.49
N ALA A 306 -14.91 19.58 10.28
CA ALA A 306 -16.31 19.38 10.68
C ALA A 306 -17.28 19.55 9.49
N LEU A 307 -17.23 18.60 8.55
CA LEU A 307 -18.05 18.55 7.36
C LEU A 307 -18.92 17.30 7.40
N PRO A 308 -20.17 17.36 6.89
CA PRO A 308 -21.02 16.17 6.79
C PRO A 308 -20.61 15.27 5.61
N ARG A 309 -19.92 15.80 4.59
CA ARG A 309 -19.49 15.07 3.38
C ARG A 309 -18.19 15.64 2.84
N GLY A 310 -17.46 14.81 2.08
CA GLY A 310 -16.19 15.23 1.48
C GLY A 310 -15.09 15.49 2.52
N VAL A 311 -15.21 14.87 3.70
CA VAL A 311 -14.31 15.06 4.84
C VAL A 311 -12.86 14.74 4.46
N ASP A 312 -12.62 13.60 3.81
CA ASP A 312 -11.28 13.18 3.39
C ASP A 312 -10.63 14.19 2.43
N ALA A 313 -11.38 14.66 1.43
CA ALA A 313 -10.90 15.66 0.48
C ALA A 313 -10.67 17.02 1.18
N GLY A 314 -11.52 17.39 2.13
CA GLY A 314 -11.35 18.59 2.95
C GLY A 314 -10.08 18.53 3.79
N PHE A 315 -9.82 17.39 4.44
CA PHE A 315 -8.61 17.15 5.23
C PHE A 315 -7.35 17.22 4.38
N LEU A 316 -7.30 16.50 3.25
CA LEU A 316 -6.14 16.52 2.35
C LEU A 316 -5.87 17.93 1.79
N LYS A 317 -6.92 18.68 1.43
CA LYS A 317 -6.80 20.07 0.98
C LYS A 317 -6.25 20.99 2.08
N ALA A 318 -6.75 20.87 3.30
CA ALA A 318 -6.28 21.66 4.44
C ALA A 318 -4.82 21.31 4.78
N ALA A 319 -4.47 20.03 4.79
CA ALA A 319 -3.11 19.56 5.02
C ALA A 319 -2.13 20.09 3.96
N HIS A 320 -2.51 20.03 2.68
CA HIS A 320 -1.71 20.57 1.60
C HIS A 320 -1.52 22.10 1.75
N ALA A 321 -2.58 22.83 2.11
CA ALA A 321 -2.49 24.27 2.38
C ALA A 321 -1.60 24.60 3.59
N ALA A 322 -1.48 23.69 4.54
CA ALA A 322 -0.56 23.77 5.68
C ALA A 322 0.88 23.27 5.36
N GLY A 323 1.17 22.99 4.08
CA GLY A 323 2.50 22.57 3.62
C GLY A 323 2.81 21.08 3.81
N ALA A 324 1.83 20.25 4.19
CA ALA A 324 2.05 18.81 4.31
C ALA A 324 2.27 18.18 2.92
N ARG A 325 3.25 17.29 2.85
CA ARG A 325 3.60 16.53 1.65
C ARG A 325 2.86 15.19 1.66
N ILE A 326 1.99 15.00 0.67
CA ILE A 326 1.19 13.79 0.54
C ILE A 326 1.80 12.89 -0.55
N TYR A 327 1.96 11.60 -0.25
CA TYR A 327 2.48 10.61 -1.18
C TYR A 327 1.47 9.49 -1.44
N ARG A 328 1.26 9.16 -2.71
CA ARG A 328 0.34 8.11 -3.14
C ARG A 328 1.10 6.87 -3.60
N THR A 329 0.95 5.76 -2.87
CA THR A 329 1.53 4.45 -3.23
C THR A 329 0.56 3.60 -4.08
N HIS A 330 0.99 2.42 -4.51
CA HIS A 330 0.18 1.49 -5.31
C HIS A 330 -1.18 1.14 -4.67
N GLY A 331 -2.20 0.92 -5.51
CA GLY A 331 -3.56 0.56 -5.08
C GLY A 331 -3.84 -0.94 -5.03
N LEU A 332 -2.87 -1.80 -5.32
CA LEU A 332 -3.10 -3.24 -5.52
C LEU A 332 -3.70 -3.94 -4.29
N GLY A 333 -3.37 -3.49 -3.08
CA GLY A 333 -3.85 -4.08 -1.82
C GLY A 333 -5.18 -3.51 -1.31
N TYR A 334 -5.92 -2.73 -2.12
CA TYR A 334 -7.14 -2.06 -1.71
C TYR A 334 -8.20 -2.14 -2.82
N VAL A 335 -9.44 -2.47 -2.45
CA VAL A 335 -10.59 -2.47 -3.37
C VAL A 335 -11.69 -1.62 -2.78
N LEU A 336 -12.06 -0.58 -3.51
CA LEU A 336 -13.12 0.34 -3.13
C LEU A 336 -14.49 -0.25 -3.51
N ARG A 337 -15.41 -0.35 -2.56
CA ARG A 337 -16.79 -0.80 -2.82
C ARG A 337 -17.64 0.34 -3.35
N ARG A 338 -18.37 0.09 -4.44
CA ARG A 338 -19.43 0.97 -4.93
C ARG A 338 -20.75 0.22 -4.93
N SER A 339 -21.69 0.66 -4.10
CA SER A 339 -23.06 0.14 -4.06
C SER A 339 -24.06 1.19 -4.58
N VAL A 340 -25.33 0.78 -4.79
CA VAL A 340 -26.42 1.69 -5.22
C VAL A 340 -26.84 2.66 -4.11
N SER A 341 -26.38 2.47 -2.87
CA SER A 341 -26.98 3.18 -1.73
C SER A 341 -26.85 4.69 -1.86
N ALA A 342 -27.91 5.39 -1.46
CA ALA A 342 -27.96 6.84 -1.31
C ALA A 342 -26.97 7.41 -0.26
N GLU A 343 -26.13 6.53 0.31
CA GLU A 343 -25.21 6.77 1.43
C GLU A 343 -23.77 7.00 0.95
N HIS A 344 -23.46 6.74 -0.33
CA HIS A 344 -22.14 7.05 -0.88
C HIS A 344 -21.99 8.55 -1.11
N THR A 345 -20.93 9.15 -0.55
CA THR A 345 -20.61 10.57 -0.71
C THR A 345 -20.24 10.97 -2.16
N TRP A 346 -20.01 10.00 -3.05
CA TRP A 346 -19.61 10.21 -4.44
C TRP A 346 -20.78 9.97 -5.41
N ARG A 347 -21.18 11.01 -6.14
CA ARG A 347 -22.34 11.00 -7.06
C ARG A 347 -22.02 10.53 -8.49
N LEU A 348 -20.87 9.90 -8.73
CA LEU A 348 -20.50 9.44 -10.07
C LEU A 348 -21.33 8.21 -10.44
N SER A 349 -21.92 8.20 -11.65
CA SER A 349 -22.68 7.06 -12.14
C SER A 349 -21.78 5.84 -12.37
N LEU A 350 -22.35 4.63 -12.28
CA LEU A 350 -21.63 3.39 -12.61
C LEU A 350 -21.05 3.44 -14.04
N ALA A 351 -21.75 4.10 -14.98
CA ALA A 351 -21.28 4.31 -16.35
C ALA A 351 -19.98 5.11 -16.42
N HIS A 352 -19.75 6.07 -15.52
CA HIS A 352 -18.47 6.76 -15.42
C HIS A 352 -17.35 5.76 -15.10
N PHE A 353 -17.54 4.90 -14.11
CA PHE A 353 -16.55 3.91 -13.69
C PHE A 353 -16.23 2.90 -14.79
N LEU A 354 -17.25 2.41 -15.51
CA LEU A 354 -17.05 1.50 -16.63
C LEU A 354 -16.26 2.16 -17.78
N ARG A 355 -16.53 3.44 -18.07
CA ARG A 355 -15.89 4.17 -19.17
C ARG A 355 -14.39 4.38 -18.97
N VAL A 356 -13.97 4.62 -17.73
CA VAL A 356 -12.56 4.86 -17.39
C VAL A 356 -11.84 3.61 -16.90
N ALA A 357 -12.54 2.47 -16.88
CA ALA A 357 -11.93 1.18 -16.55
C ALA A 357 -10.95 0.76 -17.65
N THR A 358 -9.74 0.42 -17.21
CA THR A 358 -8.73 -0.21 -18.04
C THR A 358 -9.02 -1.71 -18.19
N ASN A 359 -9.45 -2.36 -17.11
CA ASN A 359 -9.87 -3.76 -17.10
C ASN A 359 -11.23 -3.91 -16.39
N GLN A 360 -11.97 -4.94 -16.79
CA GLN A 360 -13.21 -5.34 -16.13
C GLN A 360 -13.27 -6.87 -16.03
N TRP A 361 -13.73 -7.36 -14.89
CA TRP A 361 -13.97 -8.78 -14.65
C TRP A 361 -15.32 -8.98 -13.97
N ARG A 362 -15.98 -10.10 -14.28
CA ARG A 362 -17.20 -10.52 -13.60
C ARG A 362 -16.87 -11.06 -12.20
N GLY A 363 -17.66 -10.68 -11.22
CA GLY A 363 -17.50 -11.05 -9.81
C GLY A 363 -16.48 -10.20 -9.07
N PHE A 364 -16.23 -10.58 -7.82
CA PHE A 364 -15.12 -10.06 -7.03
C PHE A 364 -13.81 -10.69 -7.54
N ARG A 365 -12.95 -9.85 -8.12
CA ARG A 365 -11.69 -10.22 -8.80
C ARG A 365 -10.61 -9.19 -8.48
N PRO A 366 -10.14 -9.15 -7.22
CA PRO A 366 -9.11 -8.22 -6.79
C PRO A 366 -7.74 -8.59 -7.38
N SER A 367 -6.74 -7.74 -7.14
CA SER A 367 -5.34 -8.10 -7.40
C SER A 367 -4.90 -9.27 -6.50
N LEU A 368 -3.84 -9.96 -6.90
CA LEU A 368 -3.23 -11.02 -6.09
C LEU A 368 -2.57 -10.50 -4.80
N ILE A 369 -2.34 -9.19 -4.68
CA ILE A 369 -1.84 -8.57 -3.45
C ILE A 369 -2.89 -8.58 -2.34
N LEU A 370 -4.19 -8.44 -2.68
CA LEU A 370 -5.27 -8.38 -1.70
C LEU A 370 -5.46 -9.73 -0.98
N GLU A 371 -5.37 -10.83 -1.74
CA GLU A 371 -5.70 -12.18 -1.29
C GLU A 371 -4.48 -13.10 -1.18
N GLU A 372 -3.29 -12.54 -0.99
CA GLU A 372 -2.05 -13.32 -0.89
C GLU A 372 -2.16 -14.44 0.16
N ARG A 373 -2.33 -15.67 -0.34
CA ARG A 373 -2.34 -16.95 0.38
C ARG A 373 -0.93 -17.49 0.51
#